data_AF-A0A661FU08-F1
#
_entry.id   AF-A0A661FU08-F1
#
_cell.length_a   1.000
_cell.length_b   1.000
_cell.length_c   1.000
_cell.angle_alpha   90.00
_cell.angle_beta   90.00
_cell.angle_gamma   90.00
#
_symmetry.space_group_name_H-M   'P 1'
#
loop_
_entity.id
_entity.type
_entity.pdbx_description
1 polymer ?
#
loop_
_entity_poly.entity_id
_entity_poly.type
_entity_poly.pdbx_seq_one_letter_code
_entity_poly.pdbx_strand_id
1 'polypeptide(L)'
;PASLPLGFDRYTGAVEHTLGDLGAEEPGSYEETLHFVLNNKVAADNRIPTYGMSYDTARVRNVLPVPLEQFGNPGPGGEYQHWDDFPLDPPEGAITGEISLLYQPTSWEYIQFLDLANDGSVTFLAAEGTNMLDAWIATGMAAPHTMASQVIDLPEPGGVATLVAGSGLLSLLARRRRRVVLAG
;
A
#
# COMPACT_ATOMS: atom_id res chain seq x y z
N PRO A 1 -19.29 -17.34 -16.87
CA PRO A 1 -18.83 -16.19 -16.05
C PRO A 1 -18.98 -16.41 -14.53
N ALA A 2 -20.00 -17.12 -14.03
CA ALA A 2 -20.17 -17.35 -12.59
C ALA A 2 -18.94 -17.99 -11.92
N SER A 3 -18.23 -18.87 -12.61
CA SER A 3 -17.00 -19.50 -12.12
C SER A 3 -15.73 -18.65 -12.31
N LEU A 4 -15.85 -17.40 -12.77
CA LEU A 4 -14.68 -16.53 -12.97
C LEU A 4 -14.06 -16.21 -11.60
N PRO A 5 -12.78 -16.54 -11.35
CA PRO A 5 -12.12 -16.19 -10.10
C PRO A 5 -11.96 -14.68 -9.98
N LEU A 6 -12.27 -14.13 -8.81
CA LEU A 6 -12.00 -12.73 -8.45
C LEU A 6 -10.79 -12.60 -7.52
N GLY A 7 -10.47 -13.64 -6.74
CA GLY A 7 -9.32 -13.68 -5.85
C GLY A 7 -8.79 -15.10 -5.65
N PHE A 8 -7.56 -15.19 -5.16
CA PHE A 8 -6.86 -16.43 -4.91
C PHE A 8 -6.16 -16.39 -3.55
N ASP A 9 -6.17 -17.52 -2.86
CA ASP A 9 -5.45 -17.66 -1.60
C ASP A 9 -3.95 -17.53 -1.86
N ARG A 10 -3.32 -16.63 -1.10
CA ARG A 10 -1.92 -16.22 -1.29
C ARG A 10 -0.90 -17.35 -1.13
N TYR A 11 -1.26 -18.45 -0.47
CA TYR A 11 -0.34 -19.55 -0.16
C TYR A 11 -0.59 -20.79 -1.03
N THR A 12 -1.86 -21.12 -1.24
CA THR A 12 -2.31 -22.34 -1.93
C THR A 12 -2.69 -22.10 -3.38
N GLY A 13 -3.01 -20.85 -3.75
CA GLY A 13 -3.52 -20.50 -5.08
C GLY A 13 -4.96 -20.99 -5.32
N ALA A 14 -5.66 -21.46 -4.29
CA ALA A 14 -7.07 -21.83 -4.41
C ALA A 14 -7.93 -20.59 -4.70
N VAL A 15 -8.99 -20.76 -5.49
CA VAL A 15 -9.96 -19.68 -5.73
C VAL A 15 -10.67 -19.36 -4.42
N GLU A 16 -10.58 -18.11 -3.96
CA GLU A 16 -11.23 -17.65 -2.73
C GLU A 16 -12.65 -17.15 -2.98
N HIS A 17 -12.85 -16.42 -4.08
CA HIS A 17 -14.12 -15.80 -4.41
C HIS A 17 -14.33 -15.78 -5.92
N THR A 18 -15.57 -15.99 -6.37
CA THR A 18 -15.91 -15.97 -7.79
C THR A 18 -16.92 -14.86 -8.12
N LEU A 19 -17.04 -14.54 -9.40
CA LEU A 19 -18.05 -13.59 -9.88
C LEU A 19 -19.48 -14.07 -9.59
N GLY A 20 -19.70 -15.39 -9.52
CA GLY A 20 -20.97 -15.98 -9.12
C GLY A 20 -21.28 -15.75 -7.65
N ASP A 21 -20.26 -15.83 -6.79
CA ASP A 21 -20.39 -15.56 -5.35
C ASP A 21 -20.76 -14.09 -5.13
N LEU A 22 -20.01 -13.15 -5.72
CA LEU A 22 -20.31 -11.72 -5.65
C LEU A 22 -21.71 -11.40 -6.21
N GLY A 23 -22.12 -12.09 -7.28
CA GLY A 23 -23.44 -11.93 -7.88
C GLY A 23 -24.60 -12.45 -7.02
N ALA A 24 -24.32 -13.27 -6.01
CA ALA A 24 -25.30 -13.76 -5.04
C ALA A 24 -25.39 -12.87 -3.79
N GLU A 25 -24.49 -11.90 -3.62
CA GLU A 25 -24.52 -10.93 -2.52
C GLU A 25 -25.55 -9.82 -2.74
N GLU A 26 -25.79 -9.05 -1.68
CA GLU A 26 -26.74 -7.93 -1.72
C GLU A 26 -26.27 -6.82 -2.68
N PRO A 27 -27.21 -6.15 -3.38
CA PRO A 27 -26.86 -5.05 -4.27
C PRO A 27 -26.08 -3.95 -3.54
N GLY A 28 -24.91 -3.60 -4.07
CA GLY A 28 -23.99 -2.63 -3.47
C GLY A 28 -22.78 -3.25 -2.76
N SER A 29 -22.75 -4.59 -2.63
CA SER A 29 -21.52 -5.33 -2.34
C SER A 29 -20.43 -5.08 -3.39
N TYR A 30 -19.18 -5.30 -2.99
CA TYR A 30 -18.01 -5.21 -3.84
C TYR A 30 -16.97 -6.21 -3.36
N GLU A 31 -16.12 -6.65 -4.28
CA GLU A 31 -15.00 -7.53 -4.00
C GLU A 31 -13.70 -6.85 -4.44
N GLU A 32 -12.66 -6.95 -3.61
CA GLU A 32 -11.33 -6.45 -3.96
C GLU A 32 -10.69 -7.41 -4.97
N THR A 33 -10.48 -6.95 -6.21
CA THR A 33 -9.92 -7.78 -7.27
C THR A 33 -8.90 -7.04 -8.12
N LEU A 34 -8.06 -7.79 -8.82
CA LEU A 34 -7.06 -7.28 -9.75
C LEU A 34 -7.57 -7.24 -11.20
N HIS A 35 -8.85 -7.61 -11.43
CA HIS A 35 -9.53 -7.45 -12.73
C HIS A 35 -9.84 -5.97 -13.02
N PHE A 36 -9.09 -5.35 -13.93
CA PHE A 36 -9.29 -3.94 -14.30
C PHE A 36 -10.70 -3.61 -14.82
N VAL A 37 -11.35 -4.54 -15.52
CA VAL A 37 -12.68 -4.31 -16.11
C VAL A 37 -13.80 -4.46 -15.09
N LEU A 38 -13.58 -5.24 -14.03
CA LEU A 38 -14.61 -5.54 -13.02
C LEU A 38 -14.56 -4.58 -11.83
N ASN A 39 -13.40 -3.99 -11.56
CA ASN A 39 -13.22 -3.03 -10.47
C ASN A 39 -14.15 -1.82 -10.61
N ASN A 40 -15.03 -1.64 -9.63
CA ASN A 40 -16.03 -0.57 -9.60
C ASN A 40 -15.96 0.31 -8.34
N LYS A 41 -15.04 0.04 -7.42
CA LYS A 41 -14.86 0.77 -6.16
C LYS A 41 -13.38 0.96 -5.82
N VAL A 42 -13.07 2.11 -5.24
CA VAL A 42 -11.78 2.36 -4.56
C VAL A 42 -11.95 1.94 -3.10
N ALA A 43 -11.44 0.75 -2.75
CA ALA A 43 -11.52 0.23 -1.38
C ALA A 43 -10.51 0.91 -0.44
N ALA A 44 -9.30 1.19 -0.95
CA ALA A 44 -8.23 1.84 -0.22
C ALA A 44 -7.36 2.71 -1.15
N ASP A 45 -6.93 3.87 -0.63
CA ASP A 45 -5.87 4.71 -1.21
C ASP A 45 -5.15 5.44 -0.07
N ASN A 46 -4.00 4.89 0.33
CA ASN A 46 -3.13 5.39 1.40
C ASN A 46 -1.84 6.01 0.84
N ARG A 47 -1.84 6.43 -0.43
CA ARG A 47 -0.68 7.08 -1.03
C ARG A 47 -0.55 8.50 -0.49
N ILE A 48 0.63 8.81 0.06
CA ILE A 48 0.95 10.15 0.58
C ILE A 48 0.76 11.19 -0.55
N PRO A 49 -0.10 12.21 -0.37
CA PRO A 49 -0.32 13.24 -1.36
C PRO A 49 0.94 14.02 -1.72
N THR A 50 1.03 14.46 -2.98
CA THR A 50 2.10 15.35 -3.42
C THR A 50 2.02 16.69 -2.69
N TYR A 51 3.16 17.36 -2.53
CA TYR A 51 3.23 18.72 -1.98
C TYR A 51 2.27 19.68 -2.69
N GLY A 52 1.45 20.40 -1.90
CA GLY A 52 0.46 21.37 -2.39
C GLY A 52 -0.78 20.74 -3.05
N MET A 53 -1.03 19.45 -2.86
CA MET A 53 -2.25 18.82 -3.37
C MET A 53 -3.48 19.39 -2.65
N SER A 54 -4.35 20.12 -3.39
CA SER A 54 -5.60 20.64 -2.86
C SER A 54 -6.72 19.60 -2.90
N TYR A 55 -7.61 19.66 -1.91
CA TYR A 55 -8.80 18.81 -1.83
C TYR A 55 -9.65 18.88 -3.10
N ASP A 56 -9.89 20.09 -3.60
CA ASP A 56 -10.74 20.31 -4.76
C ASP A 56 -10.14 19.72 -6.04
N THR A 57 -8.82 19.80 -6.21
CA THR A 57 -8.12 19.17 -7.33
C THR A 57 -8.18 17.65 -7.23
N ALA A 58 -7.94 17.10 -6.04
CA ALA A 58 -8.01 15.66 -5.79
C ALA A 58 -9.40 15.10 -6.09
N ARG A 59 -10.46 15.84 -5.70
CA ARG A 59 -11.85 15.49 -6.00
C ARG A 59 -12.14 15.47 -7.49
N VAL A 60 -11.75 16.51 -8.23
CA VAL A 60 -11.97 16.59 -9.69
C VAL A 60 -11.21 15.48 -10.43
N ARG A 61 -10.05 15.06 -9.92
CA ARG A 61 -9.21 14.01 -10.52
C ARG A 61 -9.51 12.60 -10.02
N ASN A 62 -10.51 12.43 -9.14
CA ASN A 62 -10.85 11.15 -8.51
C ASN A 62 -9.65 10.48 -7.80
N VAL A 63 -8.88 11.27 -7.05
CA VAL A 63 -7.70 10.83 -6.27
C VAL A 63 -7.81 11.26 -4.80
N LEU A 64 -9.03 11.24 -4.26
CA LEU A 64 -9.22 11.42 -2.82
C LEU A 64 -8.66 10.20 -2.08
N PRO A 65 -8.00 10.38 -0.93
CA PRO A 65 -7.52 9.27 -0.12
C PRO A 65 -8.70 8.45 0.40
N VAL A 66 -8.49 7.16 0.61
CA VAL A 66 -9.48 6.27 1.21
C VAL A 66 -8.79 5.49 2.33
N PRO A 67 -9.21 5.66 3.60
CA PRO A 67 -10.29 6.55 4.09
C PRO A 67 -10.02 8.06 3.94
N LEU A 68 -11.10 8.87 3.92
CA LEU A 68 -11.08 10.32 3.66
C LEU A 68 -10.43 11.13 4.80
N GLU A 69 -10.36 10.56 6.00
CA GLU A 69 -9.81 11.18 7.19
C GLU A 69 -8.28 11.30 7.17
N GLN A 70 -7.61 10.64 6.22
CA GLN A 70 -6.16 10.66 6.11
C GLN A 70 -5.59 12.03 5.71
N PHE A 71 -4.30 12.20 5.98
CA PHE A 71 -3.50 13.34 5.51
C PHE A 71 -4.06 14.71 5.92
N GLY A 72 -4.60 14.77 7.13
CA GLY A 72 -5.13 15.99 7.75
C GLY A 72 -6.56 16.35 7.37
N ASN A 73 -7.21 15.60 6.45
CA ASN A 73 -8.59 15.81 6.02
C ASN A 73 -8.99 17.30 5.88
N PRO A 74 -8.35 18.05 4.98
CA PRO A 74 -8.44 19.50 4.94
C PRO A 74 -9.81 20.02 4.47
N GLY A 75 -10.65 19.17 3.89
CA GLY A 75 -11.94 19.56 3.31
C GLY A 75 -11.83 20.54 2.12
N PRO A 76 -12.97 21.01 1.59
CA PRO A 76 -13.00 21.95 0.45
C PRO A 76 -12.18 23.22 0.70
N GLY A 77 -11.42 23.65 -0.32
CA GLY A 77 -10.54 24.81 -0.25
C GLY A 77 -9.22 24.60 0.49
N GLY A 78 -9.00 23.44 1.12
CA GLY A 78 -7.77 23.15 1.85
C GLY A 78 -6.76 22.28 1.09
N GLU A 79 -5.57 22.12 1.67
CA GLU A 79 -4.45 21.33 1.13
C GLU A 79 -4.12 20.15 2.03
N TYR A 80 -3.83 19.00 1.43
CA TYR A 80 -3.46 17.79 2.16
C TYR A 80 -2.05 17.89 2.75
N GLN A 81 -1.85 17.19 3.87
CA GLN A 81 -0.51 16.94 4.38
C GLN A 81 0.26 16.05 3.39
N HIS A 82 1.50 16.43 3.09
CA HIS A 82 2.37 15.73 2.14
C HIS A 82 3.35 14.77 2.85
N TRP A 83 3.00 14.39 4.07
CA TRP A 83 3.69 13.44 4.92
C TRP A 83 2.64 12.54 5.59
N ASP A 84 3.12 11.50 6.24
CA ASP A 84 2.30 10.56 6.98
C ASP A 84 2.90 10.39 8.37
N ASP A 85 2.02 10.26 9.36
CA ASP A 85 2.33 10.08 10.77
C ASP A 85 1.76 8.73 11.19
N PHE A 86 2.59 7.84 11.70
CA PHE A 86 2.17 6.51 12.15
C PHE A 86 2.53 6.33 13.62
N PRO A 87 1.57 5.88 14.45
CA PRO A 87 1.87 5.56 15.84
C PRO A 87 2.75 4.31 15.90
N LEU A 88 3.73 4.35 16.79
CA LEU A 88 4.55 3.19 17.14
C LEU A 88 4.13 2.67 18.51
N ASP A 89 4.02 1.35 18.63
CA ASP A 89 3.78 0.62 19.87
C ASP A 89 4.94 -0.37 20.12
N PRO A 90 6.10 0.12 20.56
CA PRO A 90 7.24 -0.74 20.83
C PRO A 90 7.02 -1.58 22.10
N PRO A 91 7.58 -2.80 22.19
CA PRO A 91 7.46 -3.63 23.38
C PRO A 91 8.12 -3.00 24.60
N GLU A 92 7.62 -3.32 25.80
CA GLU A 92 8.17 -2.80 27.06
C GLU A 92 9.66 -3.10 27.21
N GLY A 93 10.44 -2.09 27.58
CA GLY A 93 11.90 -2.19 27.72
C GLY A 93 12.68 -2.10 26.40
N ALA A 94 12.03 -1.83 25.27
CA ALA A 94 12.73 -1.51 24.03
C ALA A 94 13.49 -0.19 24.17
N ILE A 95 14.80 -0.23 23.93
CA ILE A 95 15.70 0.94 24.05
C ILE A 95 16.00 1.58 22.69
N THR A 96 15.88 0.81 21.60
CA THR A 96 16.17 1.26 20.24
C THR A 96 15.19 0.62 19.25
N GLY A 97 14.93 1.31 18.15
CA GLY A 97 14.19 0.79 17.01
C GLY A 97 14.85 1.22 15.70
N GLU A 98 14.85 0.33 14.71
CA GLU A 98 15.21 0.68 13.33
C GLU A 98 13.95 0.78 12.49
N ILE A 99 13.78 1.92 11.80
CA ILE A 99 12.65 2.17 10.91
C ILE A 99 13.20 2.32 9.50
N SER A 100 12.72 1.47 8.60
CA SER A 100 13.04 1.53 7.17
C SER A 100 11.80 1.85 6.33
N LEU A 101 11.93 2.82 5.42
CA LEU A 101 10.95 3.07 4.37
C LEU A 101 11.31 2.22 3.15
N LEU A 102 10.44 1.27 2.82
CA LEU A 102 10.61 0.36 1.69
C LEU A 102 9.76 0.77 0.49
N TYR A 103 10.27 0.53 -0.71
CA TYR A 103 9.53 0.63 -1.98
C TYR A 103 9.55 -0.71 -2.69
N GLN A 104 8.37 -1.20 -3.06
CA GLN A 104 8.22 -2.43 -3.81
C GLN A 104 7.49 -2.13 -5.13
N PRO A 105 8.04 -2.52 -6.29
CA PRO A 105 7.44 -2.20 -7.57
C PRO A 105 6.26 -3.11 -7.92
N THR A 106 6.28 -4.38 -7.50
CA THR A 106 5.20 -5.35 -7.76
C THR A 106 4.98 -6.26 -6.55
N SER A 107 3.72 -6.55 -6.22
CA SER A 107 3.36 -7.47 -5.15
C SER A 107 3.31 -8.92 -5.63
N TRP A 108 3.40 -9.87 -4.69
CA TRP A 108 3.24 -11.30 -5.00
C TRP A 108 1.83 -11.59 -5.51
N GLU A 109 0.82 -11.01 -4.85
CA GLU A 109 -0.60 -11.18 -5.17
C GLU A 109 -0.91 -10.77 -6.62
N TYR A 110 -0.23 -9.74 -7.13
CA TYR A 110 -0.38 -9.32 -8.53
C TYR A 110 0.22 -10.32 -9.51
N ILE A 111 1.42 -10.83 -9.23
CA ILE A 111 2.07 -11.85 -10.08
C ILE A 111 1.27 -13.15 -10.07
N GLN A 112 0.82 -13.60 -8.89
CA GLN A 112 -0.01 -14.78 -8.73
C GLN A 112 -1.32 -14.64 -9.54
N PHE A 113 -1.97 -13.48 -9.47
CA PHE A 113 -3.18 -13.24 -10.25
C PHE A 113 -2.93 -13.32 -11.75
N LEU A 114 -1.85 -12.72 -12.27
CA LEU A 114 -1.54 -12.77 -13.70
C LEU A 114 -1.31 -14.20 -14.20
N ASP A 115 -0.71 -15.06 -13.38
CA ASP A 115 -0.51 -16.47 -13.71
C ASP A 115 -1.82 -17.27 -13.63
N LEU A 116 -2.49 -17.27 -12.46
CA LEU A 116 -3.65 -18.11 -12.21
C LEU A 116 -4.92 -17.69 -12.95
N ALA A 117 -5.10 -16.39 -13.21
CA ALA A 117 -6.27 -15.89 -13.93
C ALA A 117 -6.16 -16.06 -15.46
N ASN A 118 -4.97 -16.37 -15.98
CA ASN A 118 -4.78 -16.62 -17.41
C ASN A 118 -5.24 -18.02 -17.79
N ASP A 119 -6.47 -18.13 -18.28
CA ASP A 119 -7.09 -19.39 -18.66
C ASP A 119 -6.65 -19.94 -20.04
N GLY A 120 -5.75 -19.23 -20.74
CA GLY A 120 -5.24 -19.63 -22.04
C GLY A 120 -6.24 -19.50 -23.20
N SER A 121 -7.40 -18.88 -22.97
CA SER A 121 -8.45 -18.72 -23.99
C SER A 121 -8.00 -17.89 -25.21
N VAL A 122 -7.06 -16.96 -25.01
CA VAL A 122 -6.42 -16.19 -26.08
C VAL A 122 -5.10 -16.88 -26.44
N THR A 123 -5.07 -17.64 -27.54
CA THR A 123 -3.90 -18.45 -27.95
C THR A 123 -2.60 -17.64 -28.02
N PHE A 124 -2.65 -16.39 -28.47
CA PHE A 124 -1.48 -15.52 -28.55
C PHE A 124 -0.89 -15.16 -27.16
N LEU A 125 -1.73 -15.12 -26.12
CA LEU A 125 -1.35 -14.71 -24.76
C LEU A 125 -1.37 -15.87 -23.75
N ALA A 126 -1.60 -17.09 -24.21
CA ALA A 126 -1.91 -18.22 -23.33
C ALA A 126 -0.78 -18.56 -22.35
N ALA A 127 0.47 -18.24 -22.70
CA ALA A 127 1.64 -18.47 -21.85
C ALA A 127 2.05 -17.23 -21.02
N GLU A 128 1.43 -16.06 -21.19
CA GLU A 128 1.97 -14.81 -20.64
C GLU A 128 1.93 -14.75 -19.11
N GLY A 129 0.92 -15.33 -18.48
CA GLY A 129 0.86 -15.50 -17.02
C GLY A 129 2.07 -16.25 -16.47
N THR A 130 2.34 -17.43 -17.02
CA THR A 130 3.49 -18.27 -16.62
C THR A 130 4.82 -17.62 -16.98
N ASN A 131 4.94 -17.02 -18.16
CA ASN A 131 6.14 -16.28 -18.57
C ASN A 131 6.45 -15.14 -17.58
N MET A 132 5.42 -14.42 -17.11
CA MET A 132 5.57 -13.35 -16.13
C MET A 132 6.02 -13.88 -14.77
N LEU A 133 5.43 -14.98 -14.29
CA LEU A 133 5.83 -15.64 -13.05
C LEU A 133 7.29 -16.12 -13.11
N ASP A 134 7.66 -16.82 -14.18
CA ASP A 134 9.02 -17.33 -14.37
C ASP A 134 10.05 -16.19 -14.41
N ALA A 135 9.75 -15.11 -15.13
CA ALA A 135 10.60 -13.92 -15.17
C ALA A 135 10.74 -13.25 -13.80
N TRP A 136 9.64 -13.18 -13.03
CA TRP A 136 9.65 -12.59 -11.69
C TRP A 136 10.51 -13.42 -10.72
N ILE A 137 10.39 -14.75 -10.75
CA ILE A 137 11.25 -15.65 -9.96
C ILE A 137 12.71 -15.50 -10.37
N ALA A 138 13.00 -15.51 -11.68
CA ALA A 138 14.35 -15.43 -12.21
C ALA A 138 15.07 -14.10 -11.88
N THR A 139 14.31 -13.03 -11.62
CA THR A 139 14.85 -11.68 -11.32
C THR A 139 14.88 -11.35 -9.83
N GLY A 140 14.65 -12.33 -8.96
CA GLY A 140 14.72 -12.12 -7.51
C GLY A 140 13.46 -11.49 -6.92
N MET A 141 12.30 -11.72 -7.55
CA MET A 141 10.99 -11.52 -6.95
C MET A 141 10.69 -10.07 -6.53
N ALA A 142 11.26 -9.10 -7.24
CA ALA A 142 11.07 -7.67 -6.98
C ALA A 142 11.26 -7.29 -5.49
N ALA A 143 12.35 -7.78 -4.89
CA ALA A 143 12.66 -7.53 -3.48
C ALA A 143 12.49 -6.04 -3.09
N PRO A 144 11.83 -5.74 -1.95
CA PRO A 144 11.63 -4.36 -1.51
C PRO A 144 12.94 -3.59 -1.39
N HIS A 145 12.96 -2.36 -1.92
CA HIS A 145 14.11 -1.48 -1.90
C HIS A 145 14.02 -0.46 -0.76
N THR A 146 15.05 -0.39 0.08
CA THR A 146 15.13 0.59 1.17
C THR A 146 15.41 1.99 0.62
N MET A 147 14.42 2.88 0.74
CA MET A 147 14.54 4.28 0.34
C MET A 147 15.23 5.14 1.42
N ALA A 148 14.98 4.82 2.68
CA ALA A 148 15.55 5.50 3.85
C ALA A 148 15.51 4.56 5.05
N SER A 149 16.50 4.64 5.93
CA SER A 149 16.50 3.98 7.24
C SER A 149 16.96 4.96 8.31
N GLN A 150 16.41 4.81 9.52
CA GLN A 150 16.82 5.57 10.69
C GLN A 150 16.73 4.71 11.94
N VAL A 151 17.74 4.85 12.81
CA VAL A 151 17.71 4.33 14.18
C VAL A 151 17.13 5.42 15.08
N ILE A 152 16.16 5.02 15.90
CA ILE A 152 15.57 5.87 16.93
C ILE A 152 15.88 5.27 18.30
N ASP A 153 16.23 6.14 19.25
CA ASP A 153 16.25 5.79 20.65
C ASP A 153 14.81 5.88 21.17
N LEU A 154 14.34 4.79 21.76
CA LEU A 154 13.00 4.72 22.33
C LEU A 154 13.08 5.21 23.78
N PRO A 155 12.21 6.15 24.17
CA PRO A 155 12.20 6.62 25.54
C PRO A 155 11.76 5.49 26.47
N GLU A 156 12.22 5.52 27.73
CA GLU A 156 11.62 4.71 28.79
C GLU A 156 10.12 5.01 28.92
N PRO A 157 9.30 4.08 29.46
CA PRO A 157 7.86 4.29 29.59
C PRO A 157 7.53 5.67 30.19
N GLY A 158 6.92 6.55 29.39
CA GLY A 158 6.58 7.93 29.77
C GLY A 158 7.56 9.04 29.34
N GLY A 159 8.64 8.74 28.60
CA GLY A 159 9.55 9.74 28.04
C GLY A 159 9.18 10.21 26.62
N VAL A 160 9.75 11.33 26.18
CA VAL A 160 9.59 11.86 24.81
C VAL A 160 10.75 11.34 23.95
N ALA A 161 10.46 10.69 22.81
CA ALA A 161 11.51 10.26 21.87
C ALA A 161 12.32 11.46 21.38
N THR A 162 13.64 11.38 21.54
CA THR A 162 14.57 12.39 21.03
C THR A 162 15.29 11.82 19.82
N LEU A 163 15.08 12.44 18.65
CA LEU A 163 15.87 12.16 17.45
C LEU A 163 17.32 12.62 17.68
N VAL A 164 18.25 11.66 17.85
CA VAL A 164 19.69 11.97 17.89
C VAL A 164 20.16 12.22 16.45
N ALA A 165 20.09 13.48 16.01
CA ALA A 165 20.61 13.89 14.71
C ALA A 165 22.13 14.04 14.76
N GLY A 166 22.85 13.13 14.09
CA GLY A 166 24.23 13.36 13.68
C GLY A 166 24.30 14.67 12.87
N SER A 167 25.17 15.58 13.32
CA SER A 167 25.25 16.97 12.89
C SER A 167 25.52 17.09 11.38
N GLY A 168 24.46 17.33 10.61
CA GLY A 168 24.52 17.53 9.16
C GLY A 168 23.18 17.42 8.43
N LEU A 169 22.19 16.73 9.04
CA LEU A 169 20.91 16.42 8.37
C LEU A 169 19.68 17.18 8.88
N LEU A 170 19.82 18.16 9.79
CA LEU A 170 18.68 18.97 10.26
C LEU A 170 18.03 19.81 9.14
N SER A 171 18.74 20.10 8.05
CA SER A 171 18.22 20.84 6.88
C SER A 171 17.67 19.93 5.78
N LEU A 172 17.95 18.62 5.81
CA LEU A 172 17.42 17.66 4.82
C LEU A 172 16.16 16.95 5.32
N LEU A 173 16.10 16.60 6.62
CA LEU A 173 14.95 15.94 7.23
C LEU A 173 13.80 16.89 7.59
N ALA A 174 14.08 18.19 7.82
CA ALA A 174 13.03 19.20 7.95
C ALA A 174 12.33 19.53 6.61
N ARG A 175 12.85 19.04 5.47
CA ARG A 175 12.27 19.24 4.13
C ARG A 175 11.79 17.96 3.45
N ARG A 176 12.06 16.77 3.99
CA ARG A 176 11.54 15.51 3.45
C ARG A 176 11.26 14.47 4.55
N ARG A 177 9.96 14.18 4.66
CA ARG A 177 9.32 12.87 4.93
C ARG A 177 9.36 12.31 6.36
N ARG A 178 8.14 12.26 6.93
CA ARG A 178 7.62 11.52 8.10
C ARG A 178 8.03 12.03 9.48
N ARG A 179 7.03 12.36 10.29
CA ARG A 179 7.18 12.64 11.72
C ARG A 179 6.72 11.38 12.47
N VAL A 180 7.60 10.84 13.31
CA VAL A 180 7.24 9.74 14.20
C VAL A 180 6.49 10.34 15.39
N VAL A 181 5.27 9.86 15.65
CA VAL A 181 4.49 10.23 16.83
C VAL A 181 4.39 8.98 17.71
N LEU A 182 4.96 9.02 18.91
CA LEU A 182 4.76 7.97 19.90
C LEU A 182 3.40 8.16 20.58
N ALA A 183 2.62 7.09 20.68
CA ALA A 183 1.45 7.08 21.55
C ALA A 183 1.94 6.96 23.00
N GLY A 184 1.41 7.81 23.89
CA GLY A 184 1.70 7.80 25.32
C GLY A 184 0.68 7.01 26.13
#